data_AF-A0A964ABY5-F1
#
_entry.id   AF-A0A964ABY5-F1
#
_cell.length_a   1.000
_cell.length_b   1.000
_cell.length_c   1.000
_cell.angle_alpha   90.00
_cell.angle_beta   90.00
_cell.angle_gamma   90.00
#
_symmetry.space_group_name_H-M   'P 1'
#
loop_
_entity.id
_entity.type
_entity.pdbx_description
1 polymer ?
#
loop_
_entity_poly.entity_id
_entity_poly.type
_entity_poly.pdbx_seq_one_letter_code
_entity_poly.pdbx_strand_id
1 'polypeptide(L)'
;MLAVVGPTAAGKSALALRLAEALGGEILTVDSAQVHRGLDIGTAKPSADERARVPHHLLDLVGPDQRLDAAAWASRADRAIAEVRARGRLPILCGGTGLWVRALLQGLSPIPEVPDAVRAEVAAELEARGPQAMHAELARVDPAVAARVAPADRQRIARALAVHRATGRALGEFQADHGFGAPRYAAQVYGFWPEREVLHRRIDRRVGEMLARGWVAEVEALLAGGLDPAAPGLQILGYRDVVEHLQGRVPASGLAARIAGSHRRYARRQLTWFRGIGQREHGLEQLGGDPDDALVTLRRAAAQGARTP
;
A
#
# COMPACT_ATOMS: atom_id res chain seq x y z
N MET A 1 19.75 2.41 2.77
CA MET A 1 18.60 1.68 3.37
C MET A 1 18.16 0.56 2.43
N LEU A 2 17.42 -0.43 2.93
CA LEU A 2 16.90 -1.53 2.09
C LEU A 2 15.38 -1.44 2.03
N ALA A 3 14.79 -1.81 0.89
CA ALA A 3 13.35 -1.95 0.75
C ALA A 3 13.00 -3.32 0.17
N VAL A 4 12.15 -4.08 0.87
CA VAL A 4 11.59 -5.35 0.41
C VAL A 4 10.12 -5.13 0.05
N VAL A 5 9.83 -5.10 -1.24
CA VAL A 5 8.53 -4.75 -1.79
C VAL A 5 7.91 -5.89 -2.60
N GLY A 6 6.59 -5.84 -2.81
CA GLY A 6 5.89 -6.85 -3.60
C GLY A 6 4.44 -7.09 -3.15
N PRO A 7 3.72 -8.00 -3.82
CA PRO A 7 2.30 -8.22 -3.61
C PRO A 7 1.99 -8.85 -2.25
N THR A 8 0.73 -8.75 -1.82
CA THR A 8 0.23 -9.48 -0.64
C THR A 8 0.49 -10.99 -0.77
N ALA A 9 0.70 -11.68 0.37
CA ALA A 9 1.03 -13.11 0.46
C ALA A 9 2.33 -13.56 -0.24
N ALA A 10 3.18 -12.64 -0.71
CA ALA A 10 4.46 -13.01 -1.33
C ALA A 10 5.51 -13.57 -0.36
N GLY A 11 5.38 -13.32 0.95
CA GLY A 11 6.36 -13.73 1.97
C GLY A 11 7.33 -12.64 2.41
N LYS A 12 7.08 -11.37 2.03
CA LYS A 12 7.92 -10.21 2.35
C LYS A 12 8.18 -10.01 3.84
N SER A 13 7.14 -10.12 4.67
CA SER A 13 7.27 -9.90 6.11
C SER A 13 8.24 -10.91 6.74
N ALA A 14 8.15 -12.18 6.36
CA ALA A 14 9.07 -13.22 6.84
C ALA A 14 10.51 -12.96 6.36
N LEU A 15 10.69 -12.55 5.11
CA LEU A 15 12.02 -12.20 4.58
C LEU A 15 12.60 -10.97 5.29
N ALA A 16 11.81 -9.92 5.47
CA ALA A 16 12.22 -8.69 6.16
C ALA A 16 12.58 -8.94 7.62
N LEU A 17 11.85 -9.82 8.31
CA LEU A 17 12.15 -10.23 9.69
C LEU A 17 13.52 -10.90 9.79
N ARG A 18 13.77 -11.93 8.95
CA ARG A 18 15.06 -12.62 8.89
C ARG A 18 16.21 -11.68 8.53
N LEU A 19 15.96 -10.75 7.61
CA LEU A 19 16.94 -9.75 7.19
C LEU A 19 17.29 -8.80 8.32
N ALA A 20 16.28 -8.31 9.05
CA ALA A 20 16.46 -7.40 10.17
C ALA A 20 17.23 -8.06 11.32
N GLU A 21 16.91 -9.31 11.65
CA GLU A 21 17.67 -10.10 12.64
C GLU A 21 19.13 -10.27 12.22
N ALA A 22 19.38 -10.59 10.94
CA ALA A 22 20.72 -10.84 10.43
C ALA A 22 21.59 -9.57 10.30
N LEU A 23 20.98 -8.39 10.17
CA LEU A 23 21.68 -7.13 9.91
C LEU A 23 21.56 -6.12 11.06
N GLY A 24 20.92 -6.49 12.17
CA GLY A 24 20.63 -5.54 13.25
C GLY A 24 19.76 -4.37 12.76
N GLY A 25 18.77 -4.66 11.93
CA GLY A 25 17.84 -3.69 11.36
C GLY A 25 16.53 -3.57 12.13
N GLU A 26 15.75 -2.56 11.77
CA GLU A 26 14.38 -2.35 12.25
C GLU A 26 13.44 -2.20 11.03
N ILE A 27 12.22 -2.69 11.13
CA ILE A 27 11.27 -2.77 10.02
C ILE A 27 10.37 -1.54 10.01
N LEU A 28 10.27 -0.87 8.87
CA LEU A 28 9.30 0.18 8.62
C LEU A 28 8.21 -0.36 7.70
N THR A 29 6.99 -0.47 8.22
CA THR A 29 5.86 -1.03 7.48
C THR A 29 5.37 -0.05 6.41
N VAL A 30 5.29 -0.53 5.17
CA VAL A 30 4.77 0.21 4.00
C VAL A 30 3.46 -0.42 3.50
N ASP A 31 2.43 -0.35 4.32
CA ASP A 31 1.14 -0.97 4.05
C ASP A 31 -0.01 -0.05 4.48
N SER A 32 -0.89 0.29 3.54
CA SER A 32 -1.99 1.24 3.77
C SER A 32 -3.14 0.67 4.60
N ALA A 33 -3.16 -0.63 4.84
CA ALA A 33 -4.12 -1.26 5.72
C ALA A 33 -3.59 -1.36 7.15
N GLN A 34 -2.32 -1.77 7.33
CA GLN A 34 -1.73 -2.01 8.65
C GLN A 34 -1.52 -0.74 9.51
N VAL A 35 -1.77 0.45 8.96
CA VAL A 35 -1.78 1.71 9.71
C VAL A 35 -3.02 1.88 10.59
N HIS A 36 -4.09 1.10 10.40
CA HIS A 36 -5.32 1.23 11.17
C HIS A 36 -5.27 0.40 12.45
N ARG A 37 -5.53 1.05 13.58
CA ARG A 37 -5.65 0.39 14.90
C ARG A 37 -6.84 -0.55 14.94
N GLY A 38 -6.66 -1.71 15.56
CA GLY A 38 -7.70 -2.74 15.72
C GLY A 38 -8.02 -3.55 14.46
N LEU A 39 -7.36 -3.27 13.34
CA LEU A 39 -7.46 -4.07 12.11
C LEU A 39 -6.21 -4.94 11.99
N ASP A 40 -6.20 -6.09 12.67
CA ASP A 40 -4.99 -6.91 12.88
C ASP A 40 -5.00 -8.17 12.02
N ILE A 41 -6.06 -8.98 12.11
CA ILE A 41 -6.16 -10.28 11.44
C ILE A 41 -6.26 -10.06 9.93
N GLY A 42 -7.22 -9.25 9.49
CA GLY A 42 -7.46 -9.04 8.06
C GLY A 42 -6.33 -8.34 7.31
N THR A 43 -5.53 -7.55 8.02
CA THR A 43 -4.36 -6.87 7.44
C THR A 43 -3.09 -7.73 7.55
N ALA A 44 -3.18 -8.84 8.30
CA ALA A 44 -2.07 -9.67 8.76
C ALA A 44 -0.90 -8.81 9.23
N LYS A 45 -1.23 -7.94 10.17
CA LYS A 45 -0.28 -7.18 10.97
C LYS A 45 0.66 -8.18 11.68
N PRO A 46 1.95 -7.86 11.83
CA PRO A 46 2.87 -8.75 12.53
C PRO A 46 2.37 -9.05 13.94
N SER A 47 2.53 -10.31 14.36
CA SER A 47 2.12 -10.78 15.69
C SER A 47 2.97 -10.15 16.80
N ALA A 48 2.53 -10.29 18.06
CA ALA A 48 3.34 -9.86 19.20
C ALA A 48 4.73 -10.51 19.20
N ASP A 49 4.82 -11.81 18.89
CA ASP A 49 6.09 -12.54 18.81
C ASP A 49 7.00 -11.99 17.70
N GLU A 50 6.45 -11.68 16.53
CA GLU A 50 7.22 -11.08 15.43
C GLU A 50 7.72 -9.68 15.80
N ARG A 51 6.89 -8.88 16.49
CA ARG A 51 7.26 -7.53 16.97
C ARG A 51 8.26 -7.57 18.12
N ALA A 52 8.26 -8.61 18.95
CA ALA A 52 9.23 -8.81 20.03
C ALA A 52 10.61 -9.17 19.50
N ARG A 53 10.67 -9.88 18.35
CA ARG A 53 11.93 -10.24 17.68
C ARG A 53 12.62 -9.04 17.02
N VAL A 54 11.84 -8.19 16.35
CA VAL A 54 12.34 -6.99 15.65
C VAL A 54 11.35 -5.84 15.80
N PRO A 55 11.81 -4.62 16.16
CA PRO A 55 10.95 -3.44 16.18
C PRO A 55 10.29 -3.19 14.81
N HIS A 56 8.96 -3.04 14.82
CA HIS A 56 8.17 -2.65 13.66
C HIS A 56 7.60 -1.25 13.85
N HIS A 57 7.86 -0.37 12.90
CA HIS A 57 7.41 1.01 12.87
C HIS A 57 6.23 1.18 11.91
N LEU A 58 5.53 2.30 12.05
CA LEU A 58 4.44 2.73 11.15
C LEU A 58 3.24 1.77 11.12
N LEU A 59 3.03 1.03 12.21
CA LEU A 59 1.80 0.30 12.50
C LEU A 59 0.88 1.19 13.35
N ASP A 60 -0.42 0.91 13.32
CA ASP A 60 -1.34 1.42 14.35
C ASP A 60 -1.35 2.97 14.46
N LEU A 61 -1.12 3.63 13.34
CA LEU A 61 -0.91 5.07 13.22
C LEU A 61 -2.19 5.93 13.25
N VAL A 62 -3.34 5.34 12.93
CA VAL A 62 -4.63 6.04 12.85
C VAL A 62 -5.77 5.16 13.37
N GLY A 63 -6.89 5.78 13.74
CA GLY A 63 -8.13 5.05 14.03
C GLY A 63 -8.73 4.38 12.78
N PRO A 64 -9.59 3.37 12.93
CA PRO A 64 -10.24 2.69 11.81
C PRO A 64 -11.25 3.58 11.04
N ASP A 65 -11.65 4.70 11.62
CA ASP A 65 -12.52 5.74 11.08
C ASP A 65 -11.74 6.83 10.30
N GLN A 66 -10.41 6.83 10.39
CA GLN A 66 -9.56 7.87 9.84
C GLN A 66 -8.89 7.44 8.54
N ARG A 67 -8.52 8.42 7.70
CA ARG A 67 -7.70 8.20 6.51
C ARG A 67 -6.27 8.64 6.78
N LEU A 68 -5.31 7.90 6.22
CA LEU A 68 -3.91 8.31 6.15
C LEU A 68 -3.47 8.31 4.69
N ASP A 69 -3.04 9.48 4.19
CA ASP A 69 -2.53 9.59 2.83
C ASP A 69 -1.02 9.31 2.74
N ALA A 70 -0.52 9.27 1.50
CA ALA A 70 0.88 8.97 1.23
C ALA A 70 1.86 10.05 1.73
N ALA A 71 1.44 11.32 1.78
CA ALA A 71 2.29 12.43 2.22
C ALA A 71 2.45 12.42 3.74
N ALA A 72 1.33 12.28 4.46
CA ALA A 72 1.30 12.15 5.92
C ALA A 72 2.04 10.89 6.38
N TRP A 73 1.87 9.76 5.67
CA TRP A 73 2.65 8.56 5.96
C TRP A 73 4.15 8.77 5.70
N ALA A 74 4.55 9.39 4.58
CA ALA A 74 5.96 9.64 4.27
C ALA A 74 6.63 10.54 5.32
N SER A 75 5.95 11.58 5.80
CA SER A 75 6.46 12.43 6.88
C SER A 75 6.68 11.66 8.19
N ARG A 76 5.78 10.73 8.54
CA ARG A 76 5.96 9.84 9.70
C ARG A 76 7.11 8.85 9.48
N ALA A 77 7.25 8.34 8.25
CA ALA A 77 8.35 7.48 7.88
C ALA A 77 9.71 8.19 7.96
N ASP A 78 9.80 9.47 7.57
CA ASP A 78 11.02 10.28 7.70
C ASP A 78 11.50 10.32 9.16
N ARG A 79 10.58 10.53 10.11
CA ARG A 79 10.88 10.53 11.56
C ARG A 79 11.35 9.17 12.03
N ALA A 80 10.63 8.10 11.67
CA ALA A 80 11.00 6.74 12.03
C ALA A 80 12.39 6.35 11.48
N ILE A 81 12.71 6.75 10.24
CA ILE A 81 14.03 6.52 9.65
C ILE A 81 15.13 7.22 10.45
N ALA A 82 14.91 8.49 10.81
CA ALA A 82 15.88 9.26 11.61
C ALA A 82 16.13 8.61 12.97
N GLU A 83 15.06 8.19 13.66
CA GLU A 83 15.14 7.52 14.95
C GLU A 83 15.87 6.17 14.89
N VAL A 84 15.56 5.34 13.88
CA VAL A 84 16.24 4.06 13.65
C VAL A 84 17.74 4.27 13.40
N ARG A 85 18.09 5.27 12.56
CA ARG A 85 19.49 5.62 12.28
C ARG A 85 20.21 6.16 13.51
N ALA A 86 19.54 6.97 14.34
CA ALA A 86 20.11 7.50 15.57
C ALA A 86 20.49 6.40 16.57
N ARG A 87 19.80 5.24 16.52
CA ARG A 87 20.16 4.04 17.28
C ARG A 87 21.27 3.18 16.63
N GLY A 88 21.85 3.63 15.52
CA GLY A 88 22.83 2.87 14.74
C GLY A 88 22.25 1.64 14.04
N ARG A 89 20.92 1.58 13.85
CA ARG A 89 20.22 0.45 13.24
C ARG A 89 19.92 0.70 11.77
N LEU A 90 19.78 -0.37 11.00
CA LEU A 90 19.45 -0.31 9.58
C LEU A 90 17.93 -0.17 9.36
N PRO A 91 17.44 0.91 8.72
CA PRO A 91 16.03 0.99 8.31
C PRO A 91 15.75 0.04 7.14
N ILE A 92 14.78 -0.87 7.34
CA ILE A 92 14.32 -1.83 6.32
C ILE A 92 12.84 -1.53 6.02
N LEU A 93 12.56 -0.99 4.84
CA LEU A 93 11.19 -0.81 4.38
C LEU A 93 10.61 -2.18 3.98
N CYS A 94 9.42 -2.52 4.48
CA CYS A 94 8.74 -3.76 4.09
C CYS A 94 7.27 -3.48 3.78
N GLY A 95 6.80 -3.79 2.57
CA GLY A 95 5.38 -3.61 2.27
C GLY A 95 4.99 -3.69 0.80
N GLY A 96 3.71 -3.41 0.54
CA GLY A 96 3.09 -3.60 -0.77
C GLY A 96 2.44 -2.33 -1.35
N THR A 97 2.45 -1.21 -0.63
CA THR A 97 1.84 0.03 -1.10
C THR A 97 2.84 0.85 -1.91
N GLY A 98 2.93 0.54 -3.20
CA GLY A 98 3.95 1.14 -4.07
C GLY A 98 3.91 2.67 -4.18
N LEU A 99 2.73 3.30 -4.05
CA LEU A 99 2.63 4.77 -3.99
C LEU A 99 3.35 5.35 -2.77
N TRP A 100 3.29 4.66 -1.62
CA TRP A 100 3.94 5.10 -0.38
C TRP A 100 5.46 4.92 -0.47
N VAL A 101 5.93 3.81 -1.03
CA VAL A 101 7.35 3.62 -1.36
C VAL A 101 7.84 4.79 -2.21
N ARG A 102 7.11 5.15 -3.28
CA ARG A 102 7.47 6.27 -4.14
C ARG A 102 7.44 7.62 -3.40
N ALA A 103 6.39 7.89 -2.63
CA ALA A 103 6.25 9.12 -1.85
C ALA A 103 7.45 9.35 -0.91
N LEU A 104 7.94 8.28 -0.28
CA LEU A 104 9.10 8.35 0.59
C LEU A 104 10.40 8.52 -0.19
N LEU A 105 10.63 7.67 -1.20
CA LEU A 105 11.92 7.62 -1.90
C LEU A 105 12.12 8.76 -2.92
N GLN A 106 11.06 9.26 -3.53
CA GLN A 106 11.11 10.27 -4.62
C GLN A 106 10.31 11.53 -4.31
N GLY A 107 9.53 11.53 -3.22
CA GLY A 107 8.62 12.62 -2.91
C GLY A 107 7.30 12.51 -3.67
N LEU A 108 6.44 13.50 -3.43
CA LEU A 108 5.18 13.70 -4.13
C LEU A 108 5.17 15.11 -4.70
N SER A 109 4.48 15.27 -5.84
CA SER A 109 4.18 16.59 -6.37
C SER A 109 3.45 17.42 -5.31
N PRO A 110 3.84 18.70 -5.10
CA PRO A 110 3.24 19.58 -4.10
C PRO A 110 1.86 20.05 -4.57
N ILE A 111 0.89 19.15 -4.52
CA ILE A 111 -0.51 19.43 -4.87
C ILE A 111 -1.20 19.97 -3.62
N PRO A 112 -1.81 21.18 -3.67
CA PRO A 112 -2.59 21.71 -2.56
C PRO A 112 -3.66 20.75 -2.06
N GLU A 113 -4.04 20.89 -0.79
CA GLU A 113 -5.14 20.12 -0.24
C GLU A 113 -6.44 20.46 -0.97
N VAL A 114 -7.15 19.42 -1.42
CA VAL A 114 -8.43 19.57 -2.13
C VAL A 114 -9.54 19.53 -1.08
N PRO A 115 -10.40 20.55 -0.92
CA PRO A 115 -11.46 20.54 0.09
C PRO A 115 -12.42 19.35 -0.05
N ASP A 116 -12.97 18.85 1.07
CA ASP A 116 -13.90 17.72 1.07
C ASP A 116 -15.17 17.98 0.26
N ALA A 117 -15.68 19.21 0.28
CA ALA A 117 -16.83 19.62 -0.53
C ALA A 117 -16.58 19.38 -2.03
N VAL A 118 -15.42 19.79 -2.54
CA VAL A 118 -15.03 19.57 -3.94
C VAL A 118 -14.90 18.08 -4.26
N ARG A 119 -14.35 17.28 -3.33
CA ARG A 119 -14.27 15.82 -3.50
C ARG A 119 -15.67 15.19 -3.57
N ALA A 120 -16.58 15.63 -2.72
CA ALA A 120 -17.96 15.14 -2.67
C ALA A 120 -18.75 15.51 -3.93
N GLU A 121 -18.60 16.74 -4.42
CA GLU A 121 -19.23 17.21 -5.67
C GLU A 121 -18.76 16.37 -6.87
N VAL A 122 -17.45 16.20 -7.04
CA VAL A 122 -16.89 15.38 -8.13
C VAL A 122 -17.35 13.93 -8.02
N ALA A 123 -17.44 13.38 -6.81
CA ALA A 123 -17.96 12.04 -6.60
C ALA A 123 -19.44 11.93 -6.99
N ALA A 124 -20.28 12.88 -6.59
CA ALA A 124 -21.70 12.92 -6.95
C ALA A 124 -21.90 13.00 -8.47
N GLU A 125 -21.11 13.82 -9.17
CA GLU A 125 -21.13 13.89 -10.63
C GLU A 125 -20.68 12.60 -11.30
N LEU A 126 -19.67 11.92 -10.74
CA LEU A 126 -19.19 10.65 -11.26
C LEU A 126 -20.23 9.53 -11.11
N GLU A 127 -21.06 9.58 -10.08
CA GLU A 127 -22.23 8.69 -9.93
C GLU A 127 -23.33 9.07 -10.93
N ALA A 128 -23.64 10.36 -11.09
CA ALA A 128 -24.73 10.81 -11.97
C ALA A 128 -24.43 10.66 -13.47
N ARG A 129 -23.21 11.00 -13.90
CA ARG A 129 -22.82 11.10 -15.32
C ARG A 129 -22.01 9.88 -15.79
N GLY A 130 -21.50 9.10 -14.85
CA GLY A 130 -20.64 7.95 -15.15
C GLY A 130 -19.19 8.34 -15.50
N PRO A 131 -18.28 7.36 -15.51
CA PRO A 131 -16.84 7.61 -15.62
C PRO A 131 -16.41 8.02 -17.03
N GLN A 132 -17.10 7.59 -18.07
CA GLN A 132 -16.79 7.97 -19.46
C GLN A 132 -17.02 9.47 -19.70
N ALA A 133 -18.14 10.00 -19.21
CA ALA A 133 -18.44 11.43 -19.32
C ALA A 133 -17.43 12.28 -18.54
N MET A 134 -17.06 11.84 -17.34
CA MET A 134 -16.05 12.50 -16.52
C MET A 134 -14.64 12.38 -17.14
N HIS A 135 -14.32 11.27 -17.81
CA HIS A 135 -13.06 11.13 -18.55
C HIS A 135 -12.99 12.09 -19.75
N ALA A 136 -14.09 12.29 -20.47
CA ALA A 136 -14.16 13.27 -21.55
C ALA A 136 -13.97 14.71 -21.04
N GLU A 137 -14.47 15.03 -19.83
CA GLU A 137 -14.18 16.30 -19.16
C GLU A 137 -12.70 16.41 -18.80
N LEU A 138 -12.13 15.36 -18.22
CA LEU A 138 -10.70 15.30 -17.90
C LEU A 138 -9.84 15.53 -19.15
N ALA A 139 -10.21 14.96 -20.30
CA ALA A 139 -9.49 15.14 -21.55
C ALA A 139 -9.44 16.59 -22.05
N ARG A 140 -10.40 17.43 -21.66
CA ARG A 140 -10.40 18.86 -22.00
C ARG A 140 -9.47 19.67 -21.10
N VAL A 141 -9.44 19.34 -19.80
CA VAL A 141 -8.69 20.13 -18.80
C VAL A 141 -7.28 19.61 -18.55
N ASP A 142 -7.04 18.32 -18.76
CA ASP A 142 -5.77 17.64 -18.53
C ASP A 142 -5.57 16.48 -19.55
N PRO A 143 -5.33 16.81 -20.83
CA PRO A 143 -5.20 15.81 -21.88
C PRO A 143 -4.05 14.82 -21.62
N ALA A 144 -2.98 15.30 -20.98
CA ALA A 144 -1.82 14.47 -20.65
C ALA A 144 -2.15 13.39 -19.61
N VAL A 145 -2.94 13.70 -18.57
CA VAL A 145 -3.42 12.68 -17.61
C VAL A 145 -4.51 11.81 -18.24
N ALA A 146 -5.44 12.38 -18.99
CA ALA A 146 -6.52 11.64 -19.65
C ALA A 146 -6.00 10.51 -20.56
N ALA A 147 -4.91 10.76 -21.30
CA ALA A 147 -4.28 9.75 -22.16
C ALA A 147 -3.70 8.55 -21.39
N ARG A 148 -3.32 8.74 -20.12
CA ARG A 148 -2.71 7.71 -19.26
C ARG A 148 -3.71 7.02 -18.34
N VAL A 149 -4.89 7.60 -18.15
CA VAL A 149 -5.94 7.11 -17.27
C VAL A 149 -7.01 6.40 -18.09
N ALA A 150 -7.27 5.14 -17.77
CA ALA A 150 -8.32 4.39 -18.45
C ALA A 150 -9.69 5.05 -18.18
N PRO A 151 -10.61 5.11 -19.16
CA PRO A 151 -11.93 5.73 -18.98
C PRO A 151 -12.78 5.10 -17.86
N ALA A 152 -12.47 3.87 -17.45
CA ALA A 152 -13.15 3.19 -16.34
C ALA A 152 -12.53 3.49 -14.96
N ASP A 153 -11.40 4.19 -14.89
CA ASP A 153 -10.68 4.46 -13.63
C ASP A 153 -11.29 5.67 -12.90
N ARG A 154 -12.45 5.40 -12.29
CA ARG A 154 -13.23 6.33 -11.45
C ARG A 154 -12.37 7.17 -10.50
N GLN A 155 -11.45 6.51 -9.79
CA GLN A 155 -10.66 7.14 -8.74
C GLN A 155 -9.67 8.15 -9.30
N ARG A 156 -8.93 7.79 -10.37
CA ARG A 156 -7.94 8.71 -10.96
C ARG A 156 -8.62 9.86 -11.69
N ILE A 157 -9.75 9.61 -12.35
CA ILE A 157 -10.55 10.65 -12.99
C ILE A 157 -11.03 11.65 -11.94
N ALA A 158 -11.69 11.17 -10.87
CA ALA A 158 -12.17 12.03 -9.80
C ALA A 158 -11.04 12.83 -9.14
N ARG A 159 -9.89 12.21 -8.88
CA ARG A 159 -8.74 12.92 -8.29
C ARG A 159 -8.24 14.05 -9.18
N ALA A 160 -8.07 13.80 -10.48
CA ALA A 160 -7.54 14.80 -11.40
C ALA A 160 -8.49 15.99 -11.55
N LEU A 161 -9.79 15.72 -11.72
CA LEU A 161 -10.81 16.77 -11.80
C LEU A 161 -10.95 17.55 -10.50
N ALA A 162 -10.91 16.89 -9.33
CA ALA A 162 -11.00 17.56 -8.05
C ALA A 162 -9.79 18.48 -7.79
N VAL A 163 -8.59 18.09 -8.21
CA VAL A 163 -7.40 18.96 -8.16
C VAL A 163 -7.58 20.18 -9.07
N HIS A 164 -8.02 19.97 -10.31
CA HIS A 164 -8.25 21.07 -11.25
C HIS A 164 -9.30 22.05 -10.73
N ARG A 165 -10.44 21.56 -10.22
CA ARG A 165 -11.51 22.40 -9.68
C ARG A 165 -11.09 23.17 -8.43
N ALA A 166 -10.28 22.57 -7.56
CA ALA A 166 -9.82 23.23 -6.34
C ALA A 166 -8.71 24.27 -6.57
N THR A 167 -7.90 24.11 -7.62
CA THR A 167 -6.67 24.89 -7.80
C THR A 167 -6.62 25.71 -9.09
N GLY A 168 -7.52 25.46 -10.04
CA GLY A 168 -7.46 26.00 -11.40
C GLY A 168 -6.38 25.38 -12.29
N ARG A 169 -5.43 24.61 -11.72
CA ARG A 169 -4.31 24.00 -12.45
C ARG A 169 -4.50 22.50 -12.64
N ALA A 170 -4.11 21.97 -13.80
CA ALA A 170 -4.26 20.56 -14.09
C ALA A 170 -3.33 19.67 -13.22
N LEU A 171 -3.75 18.44 -12.91
CA LEU A 171 -2.93 17.51 -12.12
C LEU A 171 -1.62 17.16 -12.85
N GLY A 172 -1.67 17.04 -14.17
CA GLY A 172 -0.53 16.78 -15.03
C GLY A 172 0.54 17.85 -14.94
N GLU A 173 0.17 19.12 -14.75
CA GLU A 173 1.13 20.22 -14.57
C GLU A 173 1.92 20.06 -13.27
N PHE A 174 1.25 19.82 -12.13
CA PHE A 174 1.95 19.56 -10.86
C PHE A 174 2.88 18.35 -10.93
N GLN A 175 2.51 17.32 -11.70
CA GLN A 175 3.35 16.15 -11.92
C GLN A 175 4.58 16.45 -12.77
N ALA A 176 4.41 17.27 -13.81
CA ALA A 176 5.50 17.70 -14.69
C ALA A 176 6.50 18.60 -13.94
N ASP A 177 5.99 19.58 -13.17
CA ASP A 177 6.81 20.53 -12.39
C ASP A 177 7.68 19.81 -11.34
N HIS A 178 7.15 18.76 -10.70
CA HIS A 178 7.93 17.96 -9.74
C HIS A 178 9.08 17.21 -10.40
N GLY A 179 8.91 16.80 -11.67
CA GLY A 179 9.92 16.10 -12.47
C GLY A 179 10.38 14.74 -11.94
N PHE A 180 9.97 14.33 -10.73
CA PHE A 180 10.51 13.19 -9.97
C PHE A 180 12.03 13.10 -10.10
N GLY A 181 12.72 14.20 -9.73
CA GLY A 181 14.17 14.35 -9.84
C GLY A 181 15.00 13.45 -8.92
N ALA A 182 16.05 13.98 -8.30
CA ALA A 182 16.96 13.18 -7.46
C ALA A 182 16.20 12.47 -6.31
N PRO A 183 16.49 11.18 -6.04
CA PRO A 183 15.87 10.45 -4.93
C PRO A 183 16.09 11.16 -3.59
N ARG A 184 15.04 11.22 -2.75
CA ARG A 184 15.10 11.70 -1.36
C ARG A 184 15.95 10.78 -0.48
N TYR A 185 16.00 9.49 -0.82
CA TYR A 185 16.80 8.49 -0.11
C TYR A 185 17.55 7.60 -1.09
N ALA A 186 18.81 7.33 -0.77
CA ALA A 186 19.56 6.21 -1.35
C ALA A 186 19.04 4.89 -0.78
N ALA A 187 18.15 4.24 -1.53
CA ALA A 187 17.53 2.97 -1.17
C ALA A 187 17.77 1.94 -2.27
N GLN A 188 18.18 0.74 -1.86
CA GLN A 188 18.19 -0.43 -2.74
C GLN A 188 16.82 -1.11 -2.61
N VAL A 189 16.06 -1.17 -3.70
CA VAL A 189 14.69 -1.69 -3.70
C VAL A 189 14.66 -3.07 -4.32
N TYR A 190 14.17 -4.03 -3.55
CA TYR A 190 14.09 -5.43 -3.91
C TYR A 190 12.64 -5.88 -4.00
N GLY A 191 12.25 -6.35 -5.19
CA GLY A 191 10.96 -7.00 -5.39
C GLY A 191 11.03 -8.47 -5.01
N PHE A 192 10.15 -8.94 -4.12
CA PHE A 192 10.09 -10.35 -3.73
C PHE A 192 8.69 -10.92 -3.98
N TRP A 193 8.58 -11.85 -4.93
CA TRP A 193 7.37 -12.63 -5.16
C TRP A 193 7.64 -13.93 -5.91
N PRO A 194 6.88 -15.00 -5.61
CA PRO A 194 6.95 -16.24 -6.36
C PRO A 194 6.15 -16.13 -7.67
N GLU A 195 6.13 -17.22 -8.42
CA GLU A 195 5.27 -17.35 -9.59
C GLU A 195 3.78 -17.18 -9.25
N ARG A 196 3.00 -16.79 -10.27
CA ARG A 196 1.59 -16.43 -10.14
C ARG A 196 0.75 -17.52 -9.45
N GLU A 197 0.97 -18.77 -9.81
CA GLU A 197 0.18 -19.89 -9.27
C GLU A 197 0.49 -20.14 -7.79
N VAL A 198 1.77 -20.09 -7.41
CA VAL A 198 2.20 -20.16 -6.01
C VAL A 198 1.62 -18.98 -5.23
N LEU A 199 1.65 -17.78 -5.78
CA LEU A 199 1.09 -16.58 -5.15
C LEU A 199 -0.42 -16.73 -4.91
N HIS A 200 -1.18 -17.22 -5.90
CA HIS A 200 -2.62 -17.46 -5.74
C HIS A 200 -2.91 -18.51 -4.66
N ARG A 201 -2.21 -19.64 -4.65
CA ARG A 201 -2.36 -20.66 -3.59
C ARG A 201 -2.06 -20.09 -2.20
N ARG A 202 -1.01 -19.27 -2.08
CA ARG A 202 -0.66 -18.59 -0.81
C ARG A 202 -1.73 -17.60 -0.38
N ILE A 203 -2.34 -16.87 -1.31
CA ILE A 203 -3.47 -15.97 -1.02
C ILE A 203 -4.65 -16.77 -0.45
N ASP A 204 -5.04 -17.86 -1.13
CA ASP A 204 -6.21 -18.65 -0.71
C ASP A 204 -6.00 -19.25 0.68
N ARG A 205 -4.83 -19.85 0.91
CA ARG A 205 -4.46 -20.41 2.20
C ARG A 205 -4.50 -19.34 3.30
N ARG A 206 -3.88 -18.18 3.06
CA ARG A 206 -3.83 -17.07 4.03
C ARG A 206 -5.23 -16.54 4.38
N VAL A 207 -6.13 -16.45 3.40
CA VAL A 207 -7.52 -16.04 3.66
C VAL A 207 -8.24 -17.07 4.55
N GLY A 208 -8.08 -18.36 4.27
CA GLY A 208 -8.62 -19.42 5.12
C GLY A 208 -8.08 -19.34 6.56
N GLU A 209 -6.77 -19.17 6.71
CA GLU A 209 -6.11 -18.99 8.02
C GLU A 209 -6.63 -17.75 8.77
N MET A 210 -6.80 -16.62 8.09
CA MET A 210 -7.35 -15.39 8.69
C MET A 210 -8.78 -15.60 9.20
N LEU A 211 -9.65 -16.21 8.38
CA LEU A 211 -11.02 -16.51 8.78
C LEU A 211 -11.06 -17.46 9.99
N ALA A 212 -10.24 -18.52 9.97
CA ALA A 212 -10.14 -19.47 11.08
C ALA A 212 -9.61 -18.82 12.37
N ARG A 213 -8.80 -17.77 12.27
CA ARG A 213 -8.29 -16.99 13.41
C ARG A 213 -9.31 -16.00 13.99
N GLY A 214 -10.52 -15.92 13.44
CA GLY A 214 -11.56 -15.05 13.95
C GLY A 214 -11.61 -13.67 13.29
N TRP A 215 -11.23 -13.55 12.01
CA TRP A 215 -11.38 -12.28 11.28
C TRP A 215 -12.84 -11.78 11.26
N VAL A 216 -13.82 -12.66 11.18
CA VAL A 216 -15.23 -12.26 11.28
C VAL A 216 -15.54 -11.64 12.64
N ALA A 217 -15.08 -12.29 13.73
CA ALA A 217 -15.26 -11.78 15.09
C ALA A 217 -14.54 -10.44 15.34
N GLU A 218 -13.37 -10.22 14.72
CA GLU A 218 -12.68 -8.92 14.74
C GLU A 218 -13.59 -7.81 14.17
N VAL A 219 -14.24 -8.06 13.03
CA VAL A 219 -15.15 -7.08 12.42
C VAL A 219 -16.43 -6.91 13.23
N GLU A 220 -17.00 -7.99 13.77
CA GLU A 220 -18.17 -7.93 14.66
C GLU A 220 -17.88 -7.05 15.89
N ALA A 221 -16.72 -7.22 16.51
CA ALA A 221 -16.30 -6.43 17.67
C ALA A 221 -16.15 -4.94 17.33
N LEU A 222 -15.57 -4.63 16.16
CA LEU A 222 -15.44 -3.24 15.69
C LEU A 222 -16.81 -2.58 15.47
N LEU A 223 -17.75 -3.30 14.83
CA LEU A 223 -19.12 -2.82 14.61
C LEU A 223 -19.89 -2.66 15.92
N ALA A 224 -19.79 -3.63 16.83
CA ALA A 224 -20.39 -3.55 18.16
C ALA A 224 -19.82 -2.39 19.00
N GLY A 225 -18.56 -2.01 18.75
CA GLY A 225 -17.91 -0.83 19.31
C GLY A 225 -18.36 0.49 18.69
N GLY A 226 -19.36 0.49 17.79
CA GLY A 226 -19.93 1.70 17.19
C GLY A 226 -19.19 2.20 15.95
N LEU A 227 -18.25 1.43 15.39
CA LEU A 227 -17.60 1.79 14.14
C LEU A 227 -18.62 1.76 12.99
N ASP A 228 -18.73 2.86 12.25
CA ASP A 228 -19.60 2.92 11.06
C ASP A 228 -19.16 1.86 10.03
N PRO A 229 -20.07 1.01 9.50
CA PRO A 229 -19.78 0.10 8.38
C PRO A 229 -19.13 0.77 7.17
N ALA A 230 -19.35 2.07 6.96
CA ALA A 230 -18.77 2.88 5.90
C ALA A 230 -17.41 3.49 6.26
N ALA A 231 -16.91 3.27 7.49
CA ALA A 231 -15.62 3.78 7.95
C ALA A 231 -14.47 3.37 7.00
N PRO A 232 -13.48 4.25 6.76
CA PRO A 232 -12.37 3.99 5.85
C PRO A 232 -11.65 2.66 6.07
N GLY A 233 -11.42 2.26 7.32
CA GLY A 233 -10.81 0.98 7.68
C GLY A 233 -11.66 -0.22 7.25
N LEU A 234 -12.98 -0.15 7.37
CA LEU A 234 -13.88 -1.21 6.91
C LEU A 234 -14.07 -1.24 5.40
N GLN A 235 -13.65 -0.19 4.68
CA GLN A 235 -13.60 -0.19 3.21
C GLN A 235 -12.32 -0.83 2.66
N ILE A 236 -11.40 -1.26 3.53
CA ILE A 236 -10.21 -2.01 3.13
C ILE A 236 -10.62 -3.36 2.55
N LEU A 237 -9.80 -3.83 1.61
CA LEU A 237 -9.89 -5.13 0.99
C LEU A 237 -10.11 -6.25 2.03
N GLY A 238 -11.13 -7.07 1.84
CA GLY A 238 -11.48 -8.16 2.75
C GLY A 238 -12.39 -7.73 3.91
N TYR A 239 -12.13 -6.60 4.57
CA TYR A 239 -13.00 -6.09 5.63
C TYR A 239 -14.39 -5.75 5.10
N ARG A 240 -14.47 -5.10 3.94
CA ARG A 240 -15.74 -4.82 3.28
C ARG A 240 -16.53 -6.09 2.98
N ASP A 241 -15.85 -7.15 2.54
CA ASP A 241 -16.49 -8.43 2.24
C ASP A 241 -17.06 -9.08 3.52
N VAL A 242 -16.35 -8.96 4.65
CA VAL A 242 -16.84 -9.42 5.97
C VAL A 242 -18.03 -8.59 6.45
N VAL A 243 -17.99 -7.25 6.32
CA VAL A 243 -19.15 -6.39 6.66
C VAL A 243 -20.38 -6.76 5.82
N GLU A 244 -20.21 -6.96 4.52
CA GLU A 244 -21.30 -7.39 3.63
C GLU A 244 -21.82 -8.79 4.01
N HIS A 245 -20.96 -9.69 4.50
CA HIS A 245 -21.36 -10.98 5.04
C HIS A 245 -22.21 -10.84 6.32
N LEU A 246 -21.77 -10.03 7.28
CA LEU A 246 -22.49 -9.78 8.54
C LEU A 246 -23.86 -9.14 8.32
N GLN A 247 -24.04 -8.44 7.20
CA GLN A 247 -25.31 -7.85 6.78
C GLN A 247 -26.17 -8.81 5.91
N GLY A 248 -25.78 -10.07 5.77
CA GLY A 248 -26.52 -11.07 5.00
C GLY A 248 -26.41 -10.94 3.47
N ARG A 249 -25.56 -10.03 2.96
CA ARG A 249 -25.38 -9.78 1.52
C ARG A 249 -24.43 -10.77 0.86
N VAL A 250 -23.59 -11.44 1.65
CA VAL A 250 -22.66 -12.49 1.19
C VAL A 250 -22.86 -13.72 2.08
N PRO A 251 -23.15 -14.92 1.54
CA PRO A 251 -23.28 -16.12 2.35
C PRO A 251 -21.91 -16.59 2.89
N ALA A 252 -21.91 -17.21 4.07
CA ALA A 252 -20.68 -17.71 4.71
C ALA A 252 -19.85 -18.63 3.79
N SER A 253 -20.53 -19.51 3.05
CA SER A 253 -19.91 -20.46 2.10
C SER A 253 -19.16 -19.78 0.95
N GLY A 254 -19.53 -18.56 0.59
CA GLY A 254 -18.90 -17.79 -0.50
C GLY A 254 -17.85 -16.78 -0.04
N LEU A 255 -17.75 -16.51 1.28
CA LEU A 255 -16.94 -15.41 1.81
C LEU A 255 -15.45 -15.59 1.50
N ALA A 256 -14.89 -16.76 1.79
CA ALA A 256 -13.47 -17.03 1.56
C ALA A 256 -13.08 -16.86 0.08
N ALA A 257 -13.87 -17.41 -0.84
CA ALA A 257 -13.63 -17.30 -2.28
C ALA A 257 -13.72 -15.85 -2.77
N ARG A 258 -14.67 -15.07 -2.23
CA ARG A 258 -14.84 -13.65 -2.55
C ARG A 258 -13.63 -12.83 -2.11
N ILE A 259 -13.20 -12.97 -0.86
CA ILE A 259 -12.02 -12.28 -0.30
C ILE A 259 -10.77 -12.66 -1.09
N ALA A 260 -10.54 -13.96 -1.31
CA ALA A 260 -9.40 -14.45 -2.08
C ALA A 260 -9.37 -13.86 -3.51
N GLY A 261 -10.51 -13.83 -4.19
CA GLY A 261 -10.63 -13.20 -5.51
C GLY A 261 -10.25 -11.71 -5.49
N SER A 262 -10.71 -10.98 -4.49
CA SER A 262 -10.36 -9.56 -4.28
C SER A 262 -8.85 -9.39 -3.99
N HIS A 263 -8.24 -10.26 -3.19
CA HIS A 263 -6.80 -10.28 -2.90
C HIS A 263 -5.95 -10.60 -4.14
N ARG A 264 -6.36 -11.56 -4.98
CA ARG A 264 -5.68 -11.85 -6.26
C ARG A 264 -5.73 -10.66 -7.21
N ARG A 265 -6.87 -9.97 -7.33
CA ARG A 265 -6.98 -8.74 -8.14
C ARG A 265 -6.06 -7.64 -7.61
N TYR A 266 -5.98 -7.48 -6.30
CA TYR A 266 -5.07 -6.51 -5.67
C TYR A 266 -3.59 -6.87 -5.90
N ALA A 267 -3.21 -8.13 -5.69
CA ALA A 267 -1.86 -8.63 -5.96
C ALA A 267 -1.44 -8.39 -7.43
N ARG A 268 -2.35 -8.60 -8.39
CA ARG A 268 -2.12 -8.27 -9.80
C ARG A 268 -1.82 -6.78 -10.00
N ARG A 269 -2.60 -5.88 -9.38
CA ARG A 269 -2.34 -4.43 -9.45
C ARG A 269 -1.00 -4.06 -8.84
N GLN A 270 -0.62 -4.68 -7.72
CA GLN A 270 0.69 -4.48 -7.09
C GLN A 270 1.82 -4.92 -8.01
N LEU A 271 1.70 -6.09 -8.64
CA LEU A 271 2.68 -6.58 -9.61
C LEU A 271 2.81 -5.64 -10.82
N THR A 272 1.69 -5.17 -11.39
CA THR A 272 1.73 -4.17 -12.47
C THR A 272 2.46 -2.91 -12.03
N TRP A 273 2.22 -2.44 -10.81
CA TRP A 273 2.90 -1.26 -10.25
C TRP A 273 4.41 -1.48 -10.12
N PHE A 274 4.83 -2.55 -9.44
CA PHE A 274 6.25 -2.81 -9.18
C PHE A 274 7.05 -3.13 -10.44
N ARG A 275 6.46 -3.83 -11.41
CA ARG A 275 7.07 -4.01 -12.74
C ARG A 275 7.22 -2.68 -13.47
N GLY A 276 6.22 -1.80 -13.35
CA GLY A 276 6.28 -0.45 -13.90
C GLY A 276 7.41 0.40 -13.32
N ILE A 277 7.68 0.30 -12.00
CA ILE A 277 8.83 0.94 -11.34
C ILE A 277 10.14 0.37 -11.91
N GLY A 278 10.30 -0.95 -11.94
CA GLY A 278 11.54 -1.58 -12.41
C GLY A 278 11.92 -1.18 -13.85
N GLN A 279 10.93 -1.00 -14.73
CA GLN A 279 11.15 -0.59 -16.11
C GLN A 279 11.45 0.91 -16.29
N ARG A 280 10.87 1.79 -15.45
CA ARG A 280 10.90 3.24 -15.66
C ARG A 280 11.87 3.99 -14.76
N GLU A 281 12.21 3.43 -13.61
CA GLU A 281 12.90 4.16 -12.54
C GLU A 281 14.22 3.46 -12.13
N HIS A 282 14.67 2.44 -12.88
CA HIS A 282 15.95 1.69 -12.74
C HIS A 282 16.36 1.24 -11.32
N GLY A 283 15.44 1.23 -10.36
CA GLY A 283 15.77 1.04 -8.94
C GLY A 283 15.27 -0.24 -8.30
N LEU A 284 14.48 -1.08 -9.01
CA LEU A 284 13.92 -2.32 -8.45
C LEU A 284 14.59 -3.55 -9.04
N GLU A 285 15.31 -4.29 -8.18
CA GLU A 285 15.85 -5.61 -8.49
C GLU A 285 14.85 -6.69 -8.06
N GLN A 286 14.38 -7.53 -8.98
CA GLN A 286 13.47 -8.61 -8.63
C GLN A 286 14.27 -9.84 -8.15
N LEU A 287 14.02 -10.23 -6.91
CA LEU A 287 14.48 -11.49 -6.34
C LEU A 287 13.55 -12.64 -6.74
N GLY A 288 14.11 -13.85 -6.77
CA GLY A 288 13.34 -15.08 -6.94
C GLY A 288 12.32 -15.30 -5.81
N GLY A 289 11.53 -16.38 -5.93
CA GLY A 289 10.51 -16.73 -4.94
C GLY A 289 11.05 -17.45 -3.69
N ASP A 290 12.35 -17.76 -3.65
CA ASP A 290 13.01 -18.47 -2.56
C ASP A 290 13.53 -17.48 -1.50
N PRO A 291 13.05 -17.57 -0.24
CA PRO A 291 13.50 -16.69 0.84
C PRO A 291 14.98 -16.84 1.20
N ASP A 292 15.58 -18.02 1.05
CA ASP A 292 16.97 -18.28 1.45
C ASP A 292 17.94 -17.63 0.46
N ASP A 293 17.71 -17.83 -0.82
CA ASP A 293 18.48 -17.15 -1.88
C ASP A 293 18.32 -15.63 -1.79
N ALA A 294 17.09 -15.16 -1.57
CA ALA A 294 16.81 -13.75 -1.38
C ALA A 294 17.59 -13.17 -0.19
N LEU A 295 17.64 -13.87 0.94
CA LEU A 295 18.39 -13.44 2.12
C LEU A 295 19.89 -13.35 1.84
N VAL A 296 20.47 -14.32 1.12
CA VAL A 296 21.89 -14.28 0.73
C VAL A 296 22.21 -13.06 -0.12
N THR A 297 21.39 -12.79 -1.14
CA THR A 297 21.55 -11.62 -2.01
C THR A 297 21.44 -10.32 -1.21
N LEU A 298 20.42 -10.19 -0.37
CA LEU A 298 20.20 -8.99 0.44
C LEU A 298 21.32 -8.72 1.44
N ARG A 299 21.91 -9.76 2.05
CA ARG A 299 23.05 -9.60 2.96
C ARG A 299 24.30 -9.12 2.22
N ARG A 300 24.56 -9.62 1.01
CA ARG A 300 25.68 -9.17 0.17
C ARG A 300 25.50 -7.70 -0.23
N ALA A 301 24.30 -7.34 -0.66
CA ALA A 301 23.92 -5.98 -1.03
C ALA A 301 24.09 -4.99 0.14
N ALA A 302 23.67 -5.37 1.35
CA ALA A 302 23.86 -4.58 2.56
C ALA A 302 25.35 -4.33 2.86
N ALA A 303 26.18 -5.37 2.73
CA ALA A 303 27.62 -5.27 2.97
C ALA A 303 28.35 -4.39 1.94
N GLN A 304 27.87 -4.36 0.69
CA GLN A 304 28.41 -3.50 -0.37
C GLN A 304 27.96 -2.05 -0.20
N GLY A 305 26.70 -1.82 0.16
CA GLY A 305 26.16 -0.48 0.40
C GLY A 305 26.74 0.22 1.63
N ALA A 306 27.24 -0.53 2.62
CA ALA A 306 27.95 0.02 3.77
C ALA A 306 29.38 0.54 3.45
N ARG A 307 29.90 0.27 2.24
CA ARG A 307 31.24 0.67 1.79
C ARG A 307 31.25 1.91 0.89
N THR A 308 30.08 2.46 0.56
CA THR A 308 29.96 3.64 -0.29
C THR A 308 29.54 4.83 0.59
N PRO A 309 30.39 5.88 0.70
CA PRO A 309 30.15 7.02 1.59
C PRO A 309 28.93 7.86 1.21
#